data_AF-B8BQX8-F1
#
_entry.id   AF-B8BQX8-F1
#
_cell.length_a   1.000
_cell.length_b   1.000
_cell.length_c   1.000
_cell.angle_alpha   90.00
_cell.angle_beta   90.00
_cell.angle_gamma   90.00
#
_symmetry.space_group_name_H-M   'P 1'
#
loop_
_entity.id
_entity.type
_entity.pdbx_description
1 polymer ?
#
loop_
_entity_poly.entity_id
_entity_poly.type
_entity_poly.pdbx_seq_one_letter_code
_entity_poly.pdbx_strand_id
1 'polypeptide(L)'
;MGALPSTRGTKSRRRTKPNDGSTQRKSSGSPRPQPPKKSVSEASTMGEAIQLAETVSDHLSIVDTFVWIPTDDNLPHHLRTQTVHNEKRRRWGGQLLEGLGQAALDVWESNPIQIQQRLEGEEGGIWRDIRLVRAVWSVTLPMSAGNILEDRPDKEGVWIASALKGLHVLSASISPVAPSASSSQEAIHSWMDLHRGISMLVQSADTLLSDESTTLKDAVEARWAIRGLVARLQLANAITNGKNEIEMEAGEVPSQTSINFSTPNLNARTSNLPFEIFPHCLPWQMDPVSSVNHYYGYPTKQLLPDLLLDIPFNFDTLTTRTGNEVIERRGTAWLAEGGIGALAYSGKLMRPAEVPALVREIMREMEQWCVEQGRQHADGKIAGASLSLLPSCQMMNSAEVIWDDCSSTNLAFQELGEFIQSTPEFFDCALCNHYPDGDSACKFHTDPEHGTHWHRTTAVVSCGSSRKFAFRPIPEVSTWSEWESKKKQQQNDDTSNAPAVSQLFQGDVVFMTGSCNDLFHHAVYASPSDGKLGIGNSRVSLVFKRALDRGGGKKGHGLAGEGRRSRRKNADF
;
A
#
# COMPACT_ATOMS: atom_id res chain seq x y z
N MET A 1 -26.68 37.74 62.03
CA MET A 1 -25.30 38.22 62.25
C MET A 1 -24.42 37.34 61.38
N GLY A 2 -23.69 37.73 60.34
CA GLY A 2 -23.22 39.03 59.85
C GLY A 2 -21.78 38.80 59.35
N ALA A 3 -21.48 39.13 58.08
CA ALA A 3 -20.14 39.22 57.45
C ALA A 3 -19.34 37.90 57.27
N LEU A 4 -18.60 37.60 56.18
CA LEU A 4 -18.13 38.29 54.97
C LEU A 4 -17.59 37.21 53.97
N PRO A 5 -17.59 37.43 52.64
CA PRO A 5 -16.87 36.60 51.66
C PRO A 5 -15.57 37.26 51.17
N SER A 6 -14.58 36.44 50.73
CA SER A 6 -13.37 36.91 50.06
C SER A 6 -13.12 36.15 48.76
N THR A 7 -13.31 36.86 47.65
CA THR A 7 -12.91 36.48 46.29
C THR A 7 -11.51 37.01 45.99
N ARG A 8 -10.57 36.15 45.55
CA ARG A 8 -9.30 36.57 44.93
C ARG A 8 -9.34 36.26 43.43
N GLY A 9 -9.47 37.32 42.63
CA GLY A 9 -9.11 37.32 41.22
C GLY A 9 -7.73 37.97 41.04
N THR A 10 -6.81 37.30 40.35
CA THR A 10 -5.52 37.86 39.94
C THR A 10 -5.52 38.12 38.44
N LYS A 11 -5.49 39.41 38.10
CA LYS A 11 -5.31 39.95 36.75
C LYS A 11 -3.86 39.77 36.30
N SER A 12 -3.64 39.06 35.19
CA SER A 12 -2.34 38.99 34.51
C SER A 12 -2.17 40.21 33.59
N ARG A 13 -1.14 41.02 33.88
CA ARG A 13 -0.72 42.21 33.11
C ARG A 13 0.05 41.76 31.86
N ARG A 14 -0.55 41.98 30.68
CA ARG A 14 0.14 41.94 29.38
C ARG A 14 1.14 43.10 29.30
N ARG A 15 2.43 42.79 29.15
CA ARG A 15 3.53 43.75 28.98
C ARG A 15 3.89 43.76 27.49
N THR A 16 3.51 44.83 26.79
CA THR A 16 3.94 45.13 25.42
C THR A 16 5.41 45.53 25.42
N LYS A 17 6.24 44.86 24.60
CA LYS A 17 7.63 45.27 24.34
C LYS A 17 7.66 46.22 23.11
N PRO A 18 8.50 47.26 23.13
CA PRO A 18 8.65 48.17 22.00
C PRO A 18 9.45 47.53 20.87
N ASN A 19 9.16 48.04 19.68
CA ASN A 19 9.63 47.59 18.38
C ASN A 19 10.93 48.35 18.05
N ASP A 20 12.09 47.73 18.25
CA ASP A 20 13.40 48.28 17.85
C ASP A 20 13.82 47.69 16.50
N GLY A 21 14.04 48.59 15.54
CA GLY A 21 14.43 48.26 14.18
C GLY A 21 15.80 47.59 14.10
N SER A 22 15.82 46.34 13.62
CA SER A 22 17.07 45.63 13.34
C SER A 22 17.61 46.01 11.96
N THR A 23 18.73 46.72 11.96
CA THR A 23 19.63 46.91 10.82
C THR A 23 20.18 45.54 10.39
N GLN A 24 19.91 45.13 9.14
CA GLN A 24 20.49 43.93 8.53
C GLN A 24 22.01 44.11 8.36
N ARG A 25 22.80 43.59 9.31
CA ARG A 25 24.22 43.31 9.10
C ARG A 25 24.35 42.01 8.33
N LYS A 26 24.72 42.10 7.05
CA LYS A 26 25.21 40.96 6.25
C LYS A 26 26.51 40.44 6.86
N SER A 27 26.44 39.44 7.72
CA SER A 27 27.63 38.68 8.15
C SER A 27 27.99 37.67 7.07
N SER A 28 29.05 37.96 6.33
CA SER A 28 29.78 36.99 5.51
C SER A 28 30.52 36.02 6.44
N GLY A 29 29.78 35.07 7.02
CA GLY A 29 30.35 33.98 7.80
C GLY A 29 30.70 32.83 6.86
N SER A 30 31.99 32.53 6.73
CA SER A 30 32.49 31.32 6.06
C SER A 30 31.81 30.09 6.68
N PRO A 31 31.34 29.11 5.87
CA PRO A 31 30.67 27.93 6.40
C PRO A 31 31.60 27.18 7.35
N ARG A 32 31.15 26.96 8.59
CA ARG A 32 31.86 26.10 9.55
C ARG A 32 32.00 24.71 8.93
N PRO A 33 33.19 24.09 8.95
CA PRO A 33 33.34 22.72 8.47
C PRO A 33 32.39 21.82 9.25
N GLN A 34 31.51 21.10 8.53
CA GLN A 34 30.64 20.12 9.15
C GLN A 34 31.50 18.98 9.71
N PRO A 35 31.21 18.48 10.91
CA PRO A 35 31.89 17.31 11.44
C PRO A 35 31.73 16.13 10.47
N PRO A 36 32.74 15.22 10.38
CA PRO A 36 32.64 14.06 9.52
C PRO A 36 31.39 13.24 9.86
N LYS A 37 30.66 12.79 8.84
CA LYS A 37 29.50 11.91 9.02
C LYS A 37 29.98 10.59 9.63
N LYS A 38 29.38 10.23 10.76
CA LYS A 38 29.59 8.93 11.43
C LYS A 38 29.05 7.81 10.55
N SER A 39 29.78 6.71 10.44
CA SER A 39 29.35 5.51 9.69
C SER A 39 28.58 4.53 10.58
N VAL A 40 27.84 3.59 9.95
CA VAL A 40 27.03 2.59 10.66
C VAL A 40 27.87 1.69 11.58
N SER A 41 29.09 1.34 11.16
CA SER A 41 30.02 0.53 11.97
C SER A 41 30.57 1.26 13.19
N GLU A 42 30.48 2.59 13.24
CA GLU A 42 30.88 3.40 14.40
C GLU A 42 29.72 3.57 15.40
N ALA A 43 28.50 3.15 15.04
CA ALA A 43 27.33 3.29 15.90
C ALA A 43 27.52 2.55 17.24
N SER A 44 27.09 3.20 18.33
CA SER A 44 27.21 2.67 19.69
C SER A 44 25.97 1.88 20.12
N THR A 45 24.85 2.08 19.43
CA THR A 45 23.57 1.42 19.72
C THR A 45 22.86 1.05 18.43
N MET A 46 21.98 0.05 18.47
CA MET A 46 21.15 -0.34 17.33
C MET A 46 20.31 0.82 16.79
N GLY A 47 19.75 1.65 17.69
CA GLY A 47 18.95 2.81 17.28
C GLY A 47 19.77 3.87 16.53
N GLU A 48 21.00 4.13 16.98
CA GLU A 48 21.93 5.01 16.26
C GLU A 48 22.33 4.39 14.91
N ALA A 49 22.59 3.09 14.87
CA ALA A 49 22.97 2.39 13.64
C ALA A 49 21.84 2.47 12.58
N ILE A 50 20.59 2.25 12.99
CA ILE A 50 19.41 2.38 12.11
C ILE A 50 19.28 3.81 11.57
N GLN A 51 19.52 4.84 12.39
CA GLN A 51 19.48 6.24 11.95
C GLN A 51 20.59 6.61 10.97
N LEU A 52 21.73 5.93 11.04
CA LEU A 52 22.87 6.14 10.14
C LEU A 52 22.79 5.29 8.86
N ALA A 53 21.90 4.29 8.81
CA ALA A 53 21.80 3.37 7.68
C ALA A 53 21.09 4.03 6.50
N GLU A 54 21.75 4.05 5.34
CA GLU A 54 21.21 4.64 4.10
C GLU A 54 20.92 3.56 3.05
N THR A 55 21.58 2.40 3.14
CA THR A 55 21.49 1.32 2.14
C THR A 55 20.92 0.03 2.70
N VAL A 56 20.46 -0.86 1.81
CA VAL A 56 20.08 -2.24 2.15
C VAL A 56 21.22 -2.98 2.86
N SER A 57 22.46 -2.80 2.38
CA SER A 57 23.65 -3.43 2.96
C SER A 57 23.92 -2.95 4.40
N ASP A 58 23.76 -1.65 4.65
CA ASP A 58 23.88 -1.07 5.99
C ASP A 58 22.91 -1.74 6.97
N HIS A 59 21.64 -1.84 6.58
CA HIS A 59 20.60 -2.47 7.39
C HIS A 59 20.90 -3.95 7.67
N LEU A 60 21.39 -4.70 6.68
CA LEU A 60 21.79 -6.10 6.89
C LEU A 60 23.01 -6.21 7.82
N SER A 61 23.98 -5.30 7.74
CA SER A 61 25.16 -5.29 8.64
C SER A 61 24.81 -4.99 10.11
N ILE A 62 23.73 -4.25 10.34
CA ILE A 62 23.18 -4.02 11.69
C ILE A 62 22.72 -5.34 12.30
N VAL A 63 22.18 -6.26 11.49
CA VAL A 63 21.73 -7.57 11.98
C VAL A 63 22.90 -8.35 12.59
N ASP A 64 24.03 -8.39 11.91
CA ASP A 64 25.21 -9.13 12.35
C ASP A 64 25.77 -8.59 13.67
N THR A 65 25.70 -7.28 13.86
CA THR A 65 26.33 -6.59 15.00
C THR A 65 25.40 -6.48 16.21
N PHE A 66 24.14 -6.15 15.96
CA PHE A 66 23.22 -5.70 17.01
C PHE A 66 22.02 -6.61 17.23
N VAL A 67 21.66 -7.49 16.28
CA VAL A 67 20.46 -8.32 16.40
C VAL A 67 20.75 -9.65 17.11
N TRP A 68 19.88 -10.00 18.05
CA TRP A 68 19.93 -11.15 18.92
C TRP A 68 18.53 -11.77 18.96
N ILE A 69 18.45 -13.09 19.05
CA ILE A 69 17.19 -13.83 19.15
C ILE A 69 17.23 -14.75 20.37
N PRO A 70 16.07 -15.05 21.01
CA PRO A 70 16.03 -15.87 22.23
C PRO A 70 16.71 -17.23 22.13
N THR A 71 16.78 -17.78 20.92
CA THR A 71 17.34 -19.09 20.58
C THR A 71 18.85 -19.08 20.34
N ASP A 72 19.53 -17.94 20.42
CA ASP A 72 21.00 -17.88 20.27
C ASP A 72 21.71 -18.63 21.40
N ASP A 73 22.62 -19.55 21.07
CA ASP A 73 23.27 -20.48 22.01
C ASP A 73 23.93 -19.77 23.21
N ASN A 74 24.56 -18.62 22.97
CA ASN A 74 25.34 -17.88 23.97
C ASN A 74 24.67 -16.62 24.49
N LEU A 75 23.35 -16.49 24.32
CA LEU A 75 22.65 -15.29 24.75
C LEU A 75 22.56 -15.19 26.30
N PRO A 76 23.03 -14.10 26.92
CA PRO A 76 22.88 -13.88 28.35
C PRO A 76 21.45 -14.09 28.83
N HIS A 77 21.27 -14.80 29.96
CA HIS A 77 19.95 -15.17 30.48
C HIS A 77 18.98 -13.99 30.65
N HIS A 78 19.48 -12.82 31.05
CA HIS A 78 18.65 -11.62 31.22
C HIS A 78 18.06 -11.10 29.88
N LEU A 79 18.77 -11.29 28.75
CA LEU A 79 18.26 -10.93 27.42
C LEU A 79 17.18 -11.90 26.93
N ARG A 80 17.15 -13.14 27.46
CA ARG A 80 16.11 -14.15 27.17
C ARG A 80 14.83 -13.93 27.98
N THR A 81 14.96 -13.42 29.21
CA THR A 81 13.90 -13.50 30.22
C THR A 81 13.30 -12.17 30.64
N GLN A 82 13.96 -11.03 30.41
CA GLN A 82 13.44 -9.74 30.85
C GLN A 82 12.61 -9.05 29.77
N THR A 83 11.42 -8.59 30.15
CA THR A 83 10.43 -7.91 29.29
C THR A 83 11.01 -6.69 28.59
N VAL A 84 11.83 -5.88 29.29
CA VAL A 84 12.48 -4.70 28.71
C VAL A 84 13.40 -5.02 27.52
N HIS A 85 14.07 -6.18 27.53
CA HIS A 85 14.95 -6.58 26.42
C HIS A 85 14.15 -7.13 25.25
N ASN A 86 13.07 -7.86 25.52
CA ASN A 86 12.12 -8.28 24.49
C ASN A 86 11.48 -7.08 23.79
N GLU A 87 11.04 -6.09 24.57
CA GLU A 87 10.47 -4.84 24.07
C GLU A 87 11.44 -4.12 23.13
N LYS A 88 12.69 -3.90 23.59
CA LYS A 88 13.73 -3.27 22.80
C LYS A 88 14.04 -4.05 21.52
N ARG A 89 14.12 -5.38 21.60
CA ARG A 89 14.36 -6.25 20.43
C ARG A 89 13.30 -6.04 19.38
N ARG A 90 12.03 -6.19 19.75
CA ARG A 90 10.91 -6.05 18.82
C ARG A 90 10.79 -4.65 18.26
N ARG A 91 10.96 -3.62 19.11
CA ARG A 91 10.95 -2.22 18.69
C ARG A 91 12.02 -1.93 17.64
N TRP A 92 13.27 -2.28 17.92
CA TRP A 92 14.36 -2.00 16.99
C TRP A 92 14.32 -2.91 15.77
N GLY A 93 13.91 -4.17 15.90
CA GLY A 93 13.69 -5.07 14.76
C GLY A 93 12.60 -4.55 13.81
N GLY A 94 11.50 -4.01 14.35
CA GLY A 94 10.44 -3.39 13.55
C GLY A 94 10.93 -2.16 12.79
N GLN A 95 11.68 -1.27 13.47
CA GLN A 95 12.28 -0.10 12.83
C GLN A 95 13.37 -0.45 11.81
N LEU A 96 14.16 -1.51 12.08
CA LEU A 96 15.16 -2.03 11.16
C LEU A 96 14.52 -2.52 9.86
N LEU A 97 13.43 -3.31 9.95
CA LEU A 97 12.72 -3.82 8.78
C LEU A 97 11.98 -2.72 8.02
N GLU A 98 11.42 -1.73 8.71
CA GLU A 98 10.83 -0.54 8.09
C GLU A 98 11.88 0.27 7.33
N GLY A 99 13.04 0.53 7.95
CA GLY A 99 14.18 1.20 7.32
C GLY A 99 14.76 0.41 6.14
N LEU A 100 14.85 -0.91 6.26
CA LEU A 100 15.30 -1.81 5.18
C LEU A 100 14.38 -1.71 3.96
N GLY A 101 13.06 -1.71 4.17
CA GLY A 101 12.07 -1.50 3.12
C GLY A 101 12.23 -0.11 2.46
N GLN A 102 12.37 0.94 3.26
CA GLN A 102 12.57 2.30 2.74
C GLN A 102 13.88 2.42 1.93
N ALA A 103 14.99 1.85 2.41
CA ALA A 103 16.25 1.83 1.69
C ALA A 103 16.14 1.08 0.35
N ALA A 104 15.39 -0.03 0.31
CA ALA A 104 15.11 -0.74 -0.94
C ALA A 104 14.27 0.13 -1.90
N LEU A 105 13.28 0.85 -1.37
CA LEU A 105 12.45 1.77 -2.15
C LEU A 105 13.26 2.93 -2.73
N ASP A 106 14.13 3.56 -1.94
CA ASP A 106 14.93 4.69 -2.37
C ASP A 106 15.87 4.31 -3.52
N VAL A 107 16.46 3.11 -3.46
CA VAL A 107 17.27 2.56 -4.55
C VAL A 107 16.40 2.24 -5.76
N TRP A 108 15.19 1.68 -5.56
CA TRP A 108 14.23 1.36 -6.64
C TRP A 108 13.79 2.61 -7.41
N GLU A 109 13.43 3.68 -6.71
CA GLU A 109 13.04 4.95 -7.33
C GLU A 109 14.24 5.63 -8.02
N SER A 110 15.46 5.49 -7.49
CA SER A 110 16.64 6.14 -8.05
C SER A 110 17.21 5.43 -9.28
N ASN A 111 17.23 4.09 -9.29
CA ASN A 111 17.84 3.31 -10.36
C ASN A 111 17.24 1.88 -10.45
N PRO A 112 16.03 1.74 -11.02
CA PRO A 112 15.34 0.45 -11.08
C PRO A 112 16.10 -0.59 -11.92
N ILE A 113 16.85 -0.14 -12.94
CA ILE A 113 17.66 -1.04 -13.80
C ILE A 113 18.80 -1.67 -13.01
N GLN A 114 19.49 -0.90 -12.16
CA GLN A 114 20.59 -1.41 -11.37
C GLN A 114 20.13 -2.41 -10.31
N ILE A 115 18.97 -2.20 -9.69
CA ILE A 115 18.36 -3.22 -8.83
C ILE A 115 18.06 -4.47 -9.64
N GLN A 116 17.39 -4.35 -10.78
CA GLN A 116 17.04 -5.53 -11.57
C GLN A 116 18.29 -6.34 -11.96
N GLN A 117 19.36 -5.68 -12.42
CA GLN A 117 20.62 -6.35 -12.77
C GLN A 117 21.32 -7.00 -11.57
N ARG A 118 21.21 -6.39 -10.38
CA ARG A 118 21.69 -6.98 -9.13
C ARG A 118 20.86 -8.20 -8.74
N LEU A 119 19.54 -8.12 -8.83
CA LEU A 119 18.62 -9.23 -8.53
C LEU A 119 18.75 -10.40 -9.50
N GLU A 120 19.12 -10.16 -10.76
CA GLU A 120 19.41 -11.19 -11.77
C GLU A 120 20.81 -11.84 -11.59
N GLY A 121 21.66 -11.29 -10.71
CA GLY A 121 22.96 -11.88 -10.32
C GLY A 121 22.90 -12.76 -9.06
N GLU A 122 24.06 -13.06 -8.46
CA GLU A 122 24.15 -13.76 -7.15
C GLU A 122 23.35 -13.05 -6.02
N GLU A 123 22.93 -11.80 -6.26
CA GLU A 123 22.17 -10.92 -5.37
C GLU A 123 20.63 -11.11 -5.39
N GLY A 124 20.11 -12.17 -6.02
CA GLY A 124 18.81 -12.76 -5.61
C GLY A 124 18.80 -13.29 -4.15
N GLY A 125 19.75 -12.84 -3.33
CA GLY A 125 20.16 -13.38 -2.05
C GLY A 125 19.45 -12.79 -0.86
N ILE A 126 18.81 -11.61 -0.91
CA ILE A 126 18.24 -11.00 0.31
C ILE A 126 17.11 -11.86 0.92
N TRP A 127 16.24 -12.42 0.10
CA TRP A 127 15.15 -13.31 0.55
C TRP A 127 15.64 -14.69 1.01
N ARG A 128 16.92 -14.98 0.81
CA ARG A 128 17.61 -16.20 1.24
C ARG A 128 18.73 -15.88 2.25
N ASP A 129 18.90 -14.61 2.59
CA ASP A 129 19.95 -14.11 3.46
C ASP A 129 19.55 -14.41 4.91
N ILE A 130 20.41 -15.14 5.61
CA ILE A 130 20.20 -15.51 7.01
C ILE A 130 20.02 -14.27 7.90
N ARG A 131 20.57 -13.12 7.51
CA ARG A 131 20.40 -11.84 8.21
C ARG A 131 18.97 -11.33 8.09
N LEU A 132 18.32 -11.47 6.94
CA LEU A 132 16.91 -11.13 6.82
C LEU A 132 16.04 -12.05 7.69
N VAL A 133 16.31 -13.37 7.66
CA VAL A 133 15.62 -14.34 8.52
C VAL A 133 15.74 -13.93 9.98
N ARG A 134 16.96 -13.62 10.43
CA ARG A 134 17.27 -13.18 11.79
C ARG A 134 16.60 -11.85 12.15
N ALA A 135 16.55 -10.89 11.23
CA ALA A 135 15.83 -9.63 11.43
C ALA A 135 14.33 -9.86 11.64
N VAL A 136 13.69 -10.69 10.82
CA VAL A 136 12.28 -11.09 10.98
C VAL A 136 12.07 -11.81 12.32
N TRP A 137 12.93 -12.77 12.64
CA TRP A 137 12.84 -13.53 13.89
C TRP A 137 13.03 -12.68 15.15
N SER A 138 13.80 -11.59 15.06
CA SER A 138 13.95 -10.64 16.16
C SER A 138 12.62 -9.96 16.55
N VAL A 139 11.68 -9.84 15.61
CA VAL A 139 10.36 -9.27 15.87
C VAL A 139 9.36 -10.37 16.26
N THR A 140 9.40 -11.52 15.58
CA THR A 140 8.38 -12.58 15.75
C THR A 140 8.46 -13.29 17.08
N LEU A 141 9.66 -13.70 17.49
CA LEU A 141 9.80 -14.68 18.56
C LEU A 141 9.23 -14.10 19.87
N PRO A 142 8.39 -14.85 20.61
CA PRO A 142 7.92 -14.43 21.91
C PRO A 142 9.04 -14.51 22.95
N MET A 143 8.80 -13.97 24.14
CA MET A 143 9.61 -14.33 25.32
C MET A 143 9.39 -15.82 25.64
N SER A 144 10.43 -16.50 26.14
CA SER A 144 10.38 -17.93 26.43
C SER A 144 9.24 -18.29 27.40
N ALA A 145 8.42 -19.27 26.98
CA ALA A 145 7.60 -20.27 27.71
C ALA A 145 6.85 -19.92 29.04
N GLY A 146 6.80 -18.67 29.49
CA GLY A 146 5.87 -18.21 30.52
C GLY A 146 4.51 -17.81 29.92
N ASN A 147 3.46 -17.63 30.73
CA ASN A 147 2.11 -17.25 30.27
C ASN A 147 2.13 -16.10 29.24
N ILE A 148 2.04 -16.45 27.95
CA ILE A 148 2.30 -15.59 26.78
C ILE A 148 1.27 -14.45 26.62
N LEU A 149 0.18 -14.50 27.40
CA LEU A 149 -0.97 -13.61 27.26
C LEU A 149 -0.96 -12.42 28.24
N GLU A 150 -0.27 -12.50 29.38
CA GLU A 150 -0.39 -11.48 30.44
C GLU A 150 0.72 -10.41 30.44
N ASP A 151 1.82 -10.60 29.69
CA ASP A 151 2.99 -9.69 29.72
C ASP A 151 3.44 -9.21 28.33
N ARG A 152 2.47 -8.89 27.46
CA ARG A 152 2.76 -8.28 26.15
C ARG A 152 2.92 -6.77 26.27
N PRO A 153 3.96 -6.15 25.66
CA PRO A 153 4.09 -4.69 25.65
C PRO A 153 2.92 -4.02 24.93
N ASP A 154 2.40 -2.91 25.47
CA ASP A 154 1.28 -2.13 24.90
C ASP A 154 1.49 -1.71 23.43
N LYS A 155 2.76 -1.53 23.03
CA LYS A 155 3.15 -1.08 21.69
C LYS A 155 3.62 -2.19 20.77
N GLU A 156 3.45 -3.46 21.17
CA GLU A 156 3.89 -4.61 20.37
C GLU A 156 3.28 -4.60 18.96
N GLY A 157 1.97 -4.31 18.87
CA GLY A 157 1.27 -4.20 17.58
C GLY A 157 1.88 -3.16 16.66
N VAL A 158 2.35 -2.02 17.19
CA VAL A 158 2.98 -0.95 16.40
C VAL A 158 4.26 -1.43 15.74
N TRP A 159 5.11 -2.16 16.47
CA TRP A 159 6.39 -2.63 15.93
C TRP A 159 6.21 -3.75 14.91
N ILE A 160 5.23 -4.63 15.13
CA ILE A 160 4.85 -5.66 14.17
C ILE A 160 4.29 -5.02 12.90
N ALA A 161 3.44 -4.00 13.03
CA ALA A 161 2.93 -3.25 11.88
C ALA A 161 4.06 -2.57 11.11
N SER A 162 5.02 -1.92 11.78
CA SER A 162 6.22 -1.36 11.14
C SER A 162 7.02 -2.42 10.38
N ALA A 163 7.25 -3.60 10.98
CA ALA A 163 7.95 -4.70 10.34
C ALA A 163 7.22 -5.18 9.07
N LEU A 164 5.90 -5.37 9.14
CA LEU A 164 5.09 -5.82 8.00
C LEU A 164 5.03 -4.78 6.88
N LYS A 165 4.93 -3.48 7.22
CA LYS A 165 5.02 -2.39 6.23
C LYS A 165 6.38 -2.37 5.55
N GLY A 166 7.46 -2.51 6.32
CA GLY A 166 8.82 -2.63 5.80
C GLY A 166 8.99 -3.81 4.85
N LEU A 167 8.53 -5.00 5.24
CA LEU A 167 8.57 -6.21 4.41
C LEU A 167 7.69 -6.09 3.16
N HIS A 168 6.52 -5.47 3.26
CA HIS A 168 5.66 -5.18 2.12
C HIS A 168 6.40 -4.30 1.09
N VAL A 169 6.98 -3.19 1.53
CA VAL A 169 7.76 -2.29 0.67
C VAL A 169 8.98 -3.03 0.10
N LEU A 170 9.71 -3.80 0.92
CA LEU A 170 10.85 -4.59 0.48
C LEU A 170 10.45 -5.59 -0.62
N SER A 171 9.34 -6.34 -0.43
CA SER A 171 8.84 -7.29 -1.42
C SER A 171 8.43 -6.63 -2.73
N ALA A 172 8.03 -5.36 -2.67
CA ALA A 172 7.69 -4.61 -3.85
C ALA A 172 8.92 -4.05 -4.56
N SER A 173 9.89 -3.51 -3.83
CA SER A 173 11.13 -2.98 -4.41
C SER A 173 12.11 -4.06 -4.87
N ILE A 174 12.10 -5.21 -4.20
CA ILE A 174 12.93 -6.37 -4.47
C ILE A 174 12.02 -7.61 -4.45
N SER A 175 11.62 -8.06 -5.63
CA SER A 175 10.70 -9.20 -5.78
C SER A 175 11.25 -10.45 -5.07
N PRO A 176 10.45 -11.16 -4.26
CA PRO A 176 10.84 -12.44 -3.72
C PRO A 176 11.08 -13.46 -4.84
N VAL A 177 12.16 -14.24 -4.72
CA VAL A 177 12.49 -15.31 -5.67
C VAL A 177 12.68 -16.59 -4.88
N ALA A 178 11.79 -17.55 -5.11
CA ALA A 178 11.89 -18.84 -4.44
C ALA A 178 13.14 -19.61 -4.93
N PRO A 179 13.82 -20.38 -4.05
CA PRO A 179 14.93 -21.24 -4.46
C PRO A 179 14.53 -22.22 -5.57
N SER A 180 15.40 -22.38 -6.57
CA SER A 180 15.26 -23.44 -7.58
C SER A 180 15.55 -24.82 -6.99
N ALA A 181 15.15 -25.90 -7.69
CA ALA A 181 15.53 -27.27 -7.32
C ALA A 181 17.05 -27.51 -7.27
N SER A 182 17.84 -26.66 -7.95
CA SER A 182 19.31 -26.68 -7.93
C SER A 182 19.94 -25.81 -6.84
N SER A 183 19.14 -25.09 -6.05
CA SER A 183 19.64 -24.24 -4.96
C SER A 183 20.22 -25.08 -3.82
N SER A 184 21.12 -24.49 -3.03
CA SER A 184 21.68 -25.18 -1.86
C SER A 184 20.60 -25.46 -0.80
N GLN A 185 20.82 -26.51 0.00
CA GLN A 185 19.94 -26.83 1.12
C GLN A 185 19.80 -25.67 2.11
N GLU A 186 20.89 -24.91 2.31
CA GLU A 186 20.89 -23.70 3.14
C GLU A 186 19.95 -22.62 2.59
N ALA A 187 19.97 -22.37 1.28
CA ALA A 187 19.06 -21.42 0.65
C ALA A 187 17.59 -21.81 0.79
N ILE A 188 17.30 -23.12 0.68
CA ILE A 188 15.97 -23.68 0.91
C ILE A 188 15.54 -23.50 2.38
N HIS A 189 16.43 -23.81 3.33
CA HIS A 189 16.13 -23.63 4.75
C HIS A 189 15.89 -22.17 5.11
N SER A 190 16.74 -21.24 4.66
CA SER A 190 16.56 -19.80 4.87
C SER A 190 15.22 -19.30 4.31
N TRP A 191 14.82 -19.77 3.12
CA TRP A 191 13.53 -19.45 2.53
C TRP A 191 12.35 -19.93 3.40
N MET A 192 12.42 -21.17 3.90
CA MET A 192 11.41 -21.76 4.78
C MET A 192 11.32 -21.03 6.12
N ASP A 193 12.46 -20.74 6.75
CA ASP A 193 12.52 -20.06 8.03
C ASP A 193 12.06 -18.60 7.93
N LEU A 194 12.30 -17.96 6.77
CA LEU A 194 11.72 -16.66 6.46
C LEU A 194 10.20 -16.74 6.38
N HIS A 195 9.63 -17.71 5.66
CA HIS A 195 8.18 -17.88 5.55
C HIS A 195 7.53 -18.15 6.90
N ARG A 196 8.14 -19.01 7.73
CA ARG A 196 7.70 -19.26 9.11
C ARG A 196 7.72 -17.98 9.94
N GLY A 197 8.81 -17.21 9.86
CA GLY A 197 8.92 -15.92 10.54
C GLY A 197 7.82 -14.95 10.11
N ILE A 198 7.62 -14.76 8.80
CA ILE A 198 6.59 -13.84 8.30
C ILE A 198 5.19 -14.32 8.68
N SER A 199 4.90 -15.62 8.55
CA SER A 199 3.63 -16.20 9.01
C SER A 199 3.38 -15.91 10.49
N MET A 200 4.38 -16.06 11.36
CA MET A 200 4.26 -15.69 12.77
C MET A 200 4.00 -14.19 13.00
N LEU A 201 4.61 -13.29 12.20
CA LEU A 201 4.29 -11.85 12.24
C LEU A 201 2.83 -11.60 11.87
N VAL A 202 2.36 -12.25 10.80
CA VAL A 202 0.99 -12.11 10.30
C VAL A 202 -0.02 -12.58 11.34
N GLN A 203 0.19 -13.77 11.95
CA GLN A 203 -0.69 -14.27 13.01
C GLN A 203 -0.67 -13.37 14.26
N SER A 204 0.49 -12.80 14.60
CA SER A 204 0.61 -11.87 15.72
C SER A 204 -0.11 -10.55 15.45
N ALA A 205 0.00 -10.02 14.22
CA ALA A 205 -0.73 -8.84 13.77
C ALA A 205 -2.24 -9.09 13.77
N ASP A 206 -2.68 -10.24 13.28
CA ASP A 206 -4.10 -10.63 13.28
C ASP A 206 -4.68 -10.65 14.69
N THR A 207 -3.91 -11.10 15.68
CA THR A 207 -4.34 -11.09 17.08
C THR A 207 -4.33 -9.68 17.68
N LEU A 208 -3.21 -8.96 17.57
CA LEU A 208 -2.98 -7.71 18.30
C LEU A 208 -3.65 -6.49 17.68
N LEU A 209 -3.71 -6.44 16.35
CA LEU A 209 -4.28 -5.32 15.61
C LEU A 209 -5.77 -5.51 15.33
N SER A 210 -6.36 -6.63 15.73
CA SER A 210 -7.82 -6.81 15.77
C SER A 210 -8.42 -6.39 17.11
N ASP A 211 -7.59 -6.19 18.13
CA ASP A 211 -7.99 -5.68 19.43
C ASP A 211 -8.43 -4.21 19.32
N GLU A 212 -9.49 -3.86 20.03
CA GLU A 212 -10.04 -2.51 20.09
C GLU A 212 -9.01 -1.49 20.58
N SER A 213 -8.03 -1.87 21.39
CA SER A 213 -6.95 -0.99 21.88
C SER A 213 -6.12 -0.35 20.75
N THR A 214 -5.99 -1.02 19.60
CA THR A 214 -5.36 -0.50 18.38
C THR A 214 -6.34 0.36 17.60
N THR A 215 -5.90 1.40 16.89
CA THR A 215 -6.81 2.19 16.04
C THR A 215 -7.23 1.42 14.77
N LEU A 216 -8.48 1.59 14.30
CA LEU A 216 -8.92 1.00 13.03
C LEU A 216 -8.01 1.40 11.86
N LYS A 217 -7.51 2.63 11.86
CA LYS A 217 -6.56 3.14 10.87
C LYS A 217 -5.29 2.26 10.81
N ASP A 218 -4.70 1.94 11.96
CA ASP A 218 -3.49 1.10 12.00
C ASP A 218 -3.79 -0.35 11.58
N ALA A 219 -4.96 -0.88 11.94
CA ALA A 219 -5.41 -2.19 11.48
C ALA A 219 -5.56 -2.26 9.95
N VAL A 220 -6.13 -1.21 9.33
CA VAL A 220 -6.25 -1.07 7.88
C VAL A 220 -4.89 -1.05 7.19
N GLU A 221 -3.97 -0.20 7.66
CA GLU A 221 -2.62 -0.10 7.08
C GLU A 221 -1.85 -1.41 7.19
N ALA A 222 -1.95 -2.10 8.34
CA ALA A 222 -1.31 -3.39 8.53
C ALA A 222 -1.89 -4.45 7.60
N ARG A 223 -3.21 -4.49 7.43
CA ARG A 223 -3.87 -5.43 6.53
C ARG A 223 -3.46 -5.22 5.07
N TRP A 224 -3.37 -3.98 4.60
CA TRP A 224 -2.86 -3.71 3.25
C TRP A 224 -1.42 -4.16 3.06
N ALA A 225 -0.56 -3.93 4.06
CA ALA A 225 0.83 -4.40 4.03
C ALA A 225 0.91 -5.94 3.97
N ILE A 226 0.15 -6.63 4.84
CA ILE A 226 0.08 -8.10 4.86
C ILE A 226 -0.36 -8.63 3.50
N ARG A 227 -1.47 -8.16 2.96
CA ARG A 227 -1.99 -8.60 1.66
C ARG A 227 -0.98 -8.45 0.55
N GLY A 228 -0.33 -7.28 0.44
CA GLY A 228 0.67 -7.05 -0.59
C GLY A 228 1.93 -7.89 -0.42
N LEU A 229 2.36 -8.15 0.82
CA LEU A 229 3.47 -9.06 1.09
C LEU A 229 3.13 -10.51 0.73
N VAL A 230 1.98 -10.99 1.21
CA VAL A 230 1.48 -12.35 1.00
C VAL A 230 1.27 -12.63 -0.49
N ALA A 231 0.64 -11.71 -1.23
CA ALA A 231 0.46 -11.85 -2.67
C ALA A 231 1.80 -12.02 -3.40
N ARG A 232 2.83 -11.23 -3.06
CA ARG A 232 4.15 -11.32 -3.70
C ARG A 232 4.90 -12.61 -3.32
N LEU A 233 4.77 -13.07 -2.08
CA LEU A 233 5.32 -14.38 -1.67
C LEU A 233 4.62 -15.53 -2.39
N GLN A 234 3.29 -15.50 -2.50
CA GLN A 234 2.51 -16.51 -3.21
C GLN A 234 2.92 -16.58 -4.69
N LEU A 235 3.06 -15.43 -5.34
CA LEU A 235 3.54 -15.34 -6.73
C LEU A 235 4.94 -15.94 -6.90
N ALA A 236 5.88 -15.59 -6.01
CA ALA A 236 7.24 -16.12 -6.04
C ALA A 236 7.30 -17.65 -5.97
N ASN A 237 6.42 -18.26 -5.18
CA ASN A 237 6.37 -19.71 -4.99
C ASN A 237 5.69 -20.43 -6.15
N ALA A 238 4.72 -19.78 -6.78
CA ALA A 238 3.98 -20.36 -7.89
C ALA A 238 4.82 -20.51 -9.17
N ILE A 239 5.72 -19.56 -9.43
CA ILE A 239 6.63 -19.55 -10.59
C ILE A 239 7.59 -20.75 -10.58
N THR A 240 8.08 -21.13 -9.39
CA THR A 240 9.03 -22.24 -9.26
C THR A 240 8.38 -23.60 -9.49
N ASN A 241 7.13 -23.77 -9.04
CA ASN A 241 6.41 -25.03 -9.17
C ASN A 241 5.96 -25.33 -10.61
N GLY A 242 5.70 -24.30 -11.43
CA GLY A 242 5.36 -24.48 -12.85
C GLY A 242 6.47 -25.09 -13.71
N LYS A 243 7.68 -25.29 -13.18
CA LYS A 243 8.82 -25.86 -13.91
C LYS A 243 9.08 -27.35 -13.63
N ASN A 244 8.51 -27.93 -12.57
CA ASN A 244 8.80 -29.30 -12.15
C ASN A 244 7.55 -29.97 -11.55
N GLU A 245 6.67 -30.52 -12.38
CA GLU A 245 5.78 -31.60 -11.95
C GLU A 245 6.63 -32.87 -11.81
N ILE A 246 7.24 -33.05 -10.64
CA ILE A 246 7.85 -34.33 -10.26
C ILE A 246 6.87 -35.00 -9.32
N GLU A 247 6.27 -36.10 -9.78
CA GLU A 247 5.45 -37.00 -8.97
C GLU A 247 6.31 -37.53 -7.82
N MET A 248 6.15 -36.98 -6.61
CA MET A 248 6.72 -37.57 -5.40
C MET A 248 5.81 -38.71 -4.93
N GLU A 249 6.34 -39.93 -4.94
CA GLU A 249 5.66 -41.12 -4.40
C GLU A 249 5.28 -40.91 -2.92
N ALA A 250 4.07 -41.33 -2.58
CA ALA A 250 3.44 -41.19 -1.27
C ALA A 250 4.13 -42.08 -0.20
N GLY A 251 5.23 -41.59 0.37
CA GLY A 251 5.78 -42.09 1.64
C GLY A 251 5.12 -41.38 2.83
N GLU A 252 4.95 -42.10 3.94
CA GLU A 252 4.37 -41.57 5.18
C GLU A 252 5.07 -40.27 5.63
N VAL A 253 4.33 -39.15 5.52
CA VAL A 253 4.84 -37.80 5.78
C VAL A 253 4.83 -37.54 7.29
N PRO A 254 5.97 -37.21 7.93
CA PRO A 254 6.00 -36.80 9.33
C PRO A 254 5.16 -35.52 9.54
N SER A 255 4.55 -35.38 10.72
CA SER A 255 3.59 -34.32 11.10
C SER A 255 3.82 -32.99 10.36
N GLN A 256 2.93 -32.73 9.40
CA GLN A 256 2.95 -31.60 8.47
C GLN A 256 2.97 -30.28 9.24
N THR A 257 4.10 -29.55 9.20
CA THR A 257 4.16 -28.19 9.77
C THR A 257 3.46 -27.23 8.81
N SER A 258 2.32 -26.67 9.19
CA SER A 258 1.60 -25.68 8.38
C SER A 258 2.17 -24.26 8.58
N ILE A 259 2.40 -23.53 7.49
CA ILE A 259 2.73 -22.10 7.46
C ILE A 259 1.46 -21.35 7.10
N ASN A 260 0.93 -20.55 8.03
CA ASN A 260 -0.37 -19.90 7.87
C ASN A 260 -0.28 -18.38 7.74
N PHE A 261 -0.74 -17.84 6.62
CA PHE A 261 -0.81 -16.40 6.34
C PHE A 261 -2.22 -15.80 6.50
N SER A 262 -3.20 -16.56 7.01
CA SER A 262 -4.57 -16.07 7.18
C SER A 262 -4.71 -14.97 8.23
N THR A 263 -5.60 -14.02 8.00
CA THR A 263 -5.87 -12.86 8.88
C THR A 263 -7.37 -12.68 9.19
N PRO A 264 -8.08 -13.71 9.67
CA PRO A 264 -9.54 -13.67 9.80
C PRO A 264 -10.06 -12.55 10.73
N ASN A 265 -9.33 -12.21 11.80
CA ASN A 265 -9.78 -11.19 12.75
C ASN A 265 -9.61 -9.78 12.18
N LEU A 266 -8.47 -9.51 11.55
CA LEU A 266 -8.20 -8.23 10.89
C LEU A 266 -9.19 -8.02 9.75
N ASN A 267 -9.43 -9.07 8.98
CA ASN A 267 -10.39 -9.11 7.91
C ASN A 267 -11.80 -8.76 8.39
N ALA A 268 -12.30 -9.43 9.44
CA ALA A 268 -13.61 -9.13 10.02
C ALA A 268 -13.71 -7.70 10.57
N ARG A 269 -12.60 -7.15 11.08
CA ARG A 269 -12.56 -5.78 11.62
C ARG A 269 -12.65 -4.72 10.53
N THR A 270 -12.01 -4.93 9.38
CA THR A 270 -11.93 -3.93 8.31
C THR A 270 -12.94 -4.13 7.17
N SER A 271 -13.63 -5.28 7.12
CA SER A 271 -14.48 -5.68 5.99
C SER A 271 -15.62 -4.71 5.67
N ASN A 272 -16.07 -3.91 6.64
CA ASN A 272 -17.17 -2.97 6.45
C ASN A 272 -16.74 -1.68 5.74
N LEU A 273 -15.45 -1.41 5.61
CA LEU A 273 -14.98 -0.17 4.99
C LEU A 273 -15.35 -0.12 3.51
N PRO A 274 -15.77 1.04 2.98
CA PRO A 274 -16.25 1.17 1.61
C PRO A 274 -15.10 1.28 0.60
N PHE A 275 -13.91 0.83 0.95
CA PHE A 275 -12.72 0.88 0.11
C PHE A 275 -11.77 -0.27 0.44
N GLU A 276 -10.92 -0.62 -0.52
CA GLU A 276 -9.92 -1.66 -0.38
C GLU A 276 -8.71 -1.40 -1.29
N ILE A 277 -7.54 -1.93 -0.92
CA ILE A 277 -6.37 -2.00 -1.82
C ILE A 277 -6.05 -3.46 -2.09
N PHE A 278 -6.03 -3.82 -3.37
CA PHE A 278 -5.69 -5.14 -3.82
C PHE A 278 -4.35 -5.11 -4.57
N PRO A 279 -3.36 -5.88 -4.10
CA PRO A 279 -2.07 -5.98 -4.76
C PRO A 279 -2.16 -6.84 -6.02
N HIS A 280 -1.45 -6.47 -7.08
CA HIS A 280 -1.23 -7.32 -8.27
C HIS A 280 -2.49 -7.96 -8.88
N CYS A 281 -3.58 -7.19 -9.01
CA CYS A 281 -4.85 -7.72 -9.53
C CYS A 281 -4.77 -8.14 -10.99
N LEU A 282 -3.92 -7.47 -11.75
CA LEU A 282 -3.93 -7.58 -13.20
C LEU A 282 -2.75 -8.42 -13.67
N PRO A 283 -2.98 -9.38 -14.59
CA PRO A 283 -1.96 -10.31 -15.06
C PRO A 283 -1.05 -9.65 -16.10
N TRP A 284 -0.65 -8.40 -15.87
CA TRP A 284 0.02 -7.53 -16.82
C TRP A 284 1.36 -8.10 -17.29
N GLN A 285 1.23 -8.90 -18.34
CA GLN A 285 2.15 -9.54 -19.25
C GLN A 285 3.53 -9.94 -18.71
N MET A 286 3.62 -11.26 -18.54
CA MET A 286 4.78 -12.09 -18.86
C MET A 286 5.20 -11.80 -20.32
N ASP A 287 6.49 -11.55 -20.57
CA ASP A 287 7.04 -11.39 -21.91
C ASP A 287 6.79 -12.67 -22.74
N PRO A 288 5.98 -12.63 -23.82
CA PRO A 288 5.70 -13.83 -24.62
C PRO A 288 6.88 -14.26 -25.51
N VAL A 289 7.94 -13.44 -25.63
CA VAL A 289 9.12 -13.70 -26.48
C VAL A 289 10.29 -14.27 -25.66
N SER A 290 10.27 -14.12 -24.34
CA SER A 290 11.27 -14.75 -23.48
C SER A 290 10.99 -16.25 -23.35
N SER A 291 11.89 -17.08 -23.90
CA SER A 291 11.91 -18.54 -23.67
C SER A 291 12.07 -18.93 -22.20
N VAL A 292 12.25 -17.94 -21.32
CA VAL A 292 12.18 -18.08 -19.88
C VAL A 292 10.94 -17.32 -19.42
N ASN A 293 9.87 -18.05 -19.07
CA ASN A 293 8.68 -17.55 -18.38
C ASN A 293 9.06 -16.92 -17.03
N HIS A 294 9.64 -15.72 -17.06
CA HIS A 294 9.81 -14.86 -15.91
C HIS A 294 8.53 -14.05 -15.77
N TYR A 295 7.63 -14.52 -14.91
CA TYR A 295 6.66 -13.63 -14.32
C TYR A 295 7.43 -12.61 -13.49
N TYR A 296 7.43 -11.35 -13.90
CA TYR A 296 8.11 -10.29 -13.15
C TYR A 296 7.23 -9.69 -12.06
N GLY A 297 5.94 -10.05 -11.96
CA GLY A 297 5.01 -9.41 -11.02
C GLY A 297 4.89 -7.90 -11.22
N TYR A 298 5.35 -7.41 -12.37
CA TYR A 298 5.36 -6.01 -12.75
C TYR A 298 5.04 -5.98 -14.23
N PRO A 299 4.16 -5.06 -14.68
CA PRO A 299 3.96 -4.81 -16.09
C PRO A 299 5.29 -4.61 -16.80
N THR A 300 5.32 -4.98 -18.07
CA THR A 300 6.47 -4.78 -18.94
C THR A 300 6.97 -3.34 -18.79
N LYS A 301 8.30 -3.15 -18.93
CA LYS A 301 8.92 -1.80 -18.97
C LYS A 301 8.25 -0.87 -20.00
N GLN A 302 7.49 -1.45 -20.94
CA GLN A 302 6.80 -0.80 -22.03
C GLN A 302 5.40 -0.29 -21.67
N LEU A 303 4.72 -0.83 -20.64
CA LEU A 303 3.35 -0.42 -20.31
C LEU A 303 3.23 1.07 -20.03
N LEU A 304 4.09 1.61 -19.15
CA LEU A 304 4.02 3.04 -18.80
C LEU A 304 4.34 3.94 -20.02
N PRO A 305 5.42 3.72 -20.78
CA PRO A 305 5.65 4.43 -22.04
C PRO A 305 4.46 4.40 -23.00
N ASP A 306 3.82 3.23 -23.19
CA ASP A 306 2.68 3.10 -24.11
C ASP A 306 1.46 3.87 -23.61
N LEU A 307 1.16 3.81 -22.31
CA LEU A 307 0.09 4.61 -21.70
C LEU A 307 0.34 6.12 -21.86
N LEU A 308 1.59 6.57 -21.73
CA LEU A 308 1.95 7.98 -21.91
C LEU A 308 1.85 8.43 -23.37
N LEU A 309 2.06 7.52 -24.32
CA LEU A 309 1.94 7.79 -25.75
C LEU A 309 0.48 7.82 -26.20
N ASP A 310 -0.32 6.86 -25.72
CA ASP A 310 -1.70 6.63 -26.19
C ASP A 310 -2.73 7.54 -25.52
N ILE A 311 -2.47 8.00 -24.29
CA ILE A 311 -3.43 8.81 -23.53
C ILE A 311 -3.14 10.31 -23.76
N PRO A 312 -4.13 11.10 -24.23
CA PRO A 312 -3.96 12.52 -24.48
C PRO A 312 -4.01 13.35 -23.18
N PHE A 313 -2.96 13.27 -22.36
CA PHE A 313 -2.87 14.03 -21.10
C PHE A 313 -2.79 15.54 -21.34
N ASN A 314 -3.58 16.30 -20.58
CA ASN A 314 -3.57 17.77 -20.58
C ASN A 314 -3.16 18.31 -19.21
N PHE A 315 -2.27 19.30 -19.21
CA PHE A 315 -1.84 20.04 -18.02
C PHE A 315 -2.56 21.39 -17.99
N ASP A 316 -3.72 21.41 -17.33
CA ASP A 316 -4.59 22.58 -17.33
C ASP A 316 -4.16 23.64 -16.31
N THR A 317 -4.48 24.89 -16.60
CA THR A 317 -4.35 26.00 -15.64
C THR A 317 -5.64 26.13 -14.84
N LEU A 318 -5.54 25.97 -13.51
CA LEU A 318 -6.66 26.18 -12.59
C LEU A 318 -6.66 27.60 -12.04
N THR A 319 -7.83 28.20 -11.93
CA THR A 319 -8.03 29.42 -11.15
C THR A 319 -8.31 29.04 -9.69
N THR A 320 -7.41 29.42 -8.80
CA THR A 320 -7.58 29.25 -7.34
C THR A 320 -8.70 30.16 -6.80
N ARG A 321 -9.17 29.88 -5.58
CA ARG A 321 -10.19 30.71 -4.90
C ARG A 321 -9.78 32.18 -4.76
N THR A 322 -8.47 32.47 -4.75
CA THR A 322 -7.93 33.84 -4.67
C THR A 322 -7.78 34.50 -6.04
N GLY A 323 -8.21 33.85 -7.13
CA GLY A 323 -8.09 34.35 -8.50
C GLY A 323 -6.73 34.09 -9.15
N ASN A 324 -5.77 33.47 -8.44
CA ASN A 324 -4.47 33.16 -9.03
C ASN A 324 -4.57 31.96 -9.96
N GLU A 325 -3.88 32.03 -11.08
CA GLU A 325 -3.70 30.94 -12.02
C GLU A 325 -2.57 30.01 -11.55
N VAL A 326 -2.84 28.71 -11.49
CA VAL A 326 -1.87 27.69 -11.11
C VAL A 326 -1.98 26.54 -12.11
N ILE A 327 -0.88 26.22 -12.79
CA ILE A 327 -0.80 25.05 -13.65
C ILE A 327 -0.87 23.80 -12.78
N GLU A 328 -1.77 22.87 -13.11
CA GLU A 328 -1.79 21.56 -12.46
C GLU A 328 -0.46 20.85 -12.70
N ARG A 329 0.18 20.37 -11.62
CA ARG A 329 1.41 19.58 -11.74
C ARG A 329 1.16 18.18 -12.31
N ARG A 330 -0.09 17.73 -12.33
CA ARG A 330 -0.50 16.44 -12.90
C ARG A 330 -1.24 16.65 -14.21
N GLY A 331 -0.94 15.82 -15.20
CA GLY A 331 -1.70 15.73 -16.44
C GLY A 331 -3.00 14.97 -16.20
N THR A 332 -4.08 15.34 -16.88
CA THR A 332 -5.37 14.65 -16.79
C THR A 332 -5.97 14.40 -18.17
N ALA A 333 -6.65 13.27 -18.33
CA ALA A 333 -7.43 12.96 -19.52
C ALA A 333 -8.74 12.27 -19.13
N TRP A 334 -9.83 12.60 -19.84
CA TRP A 334 -11.12 11.92 -19.69
C TRP A 334 -11.34 11.05 -20.92
N LEU A 335 -11.36 9.74 -20.71
CA LEU A 335 -11.58 8.75 -21.76
C LEU A 335 -12.96 8.14 -21.59
N ALA A 336 -13.72 7.98 -22.66
CA ALA A 336 -15.04 7.37 -22.57
C ALA A 336 -15.43 6.63 -23.85
N GLU A 337 -16.19 5.57 -23.69
CA GLU A 337 -16.83 4.88 -24.81
C GLU A 337 -17.94 5.74 -25.44
N GLY A 338 -18.40 5.31 -26.62
CA GLY A 338 -19.38 6.05 -27.41
C GLY A 338 -20.67 6.36 -26.62
N GLY A 339 -21.16 7.60 -26.73
CA GLY A 339 -22.41 8.03 -26.09
C GLY A 339 -22.27 8.57 -24.66
N ILE A 340 -21.05 8.62 -24.12
CA ILE A 340 -20.74 9.21 -22.80
C ILE A 340 -20.21 10.62 -22.99
N GLY A 341 -20.80 11.57 -22.27
CA GLY A 341 -20.45 12.98 -22.30
C GLY A 341 -19.21 13.35 -21.48
N ALA A 342 -19.09 14.64 -21.20
CA ALA A 342 -17.98 15.21 -20.44
C ALA A 342 -17.99 14.82 -18.96
N LEU A 343 -16.84 15.00 -18.32
CA LEU A 343 -16.66 14.89 -16.87
C LEU A 343 -16.48 16.29 -16.27
N ALA A 344 -17.30 16.66 -15.29
CA ALA A 344 -17.06 17.83 -14.46
C ALA A 344 -16.10 17.44 -13.31
N TYR A 345 -14.90 17.98 -13.30
CA TYR A 345 -13.86 17.62 -12.33
C TYR A 345 -12.99 18.82 -12.00
N SER A 346 -12.69 19.05 -10.71
CA SER A 346 -11.83 20.15 -10.25
C SER A 346 -12.20 21.55 -10.80
N GLY A 347 -13.50 21.81 -11.01
CA GLY A 347 -14.00 23.08 -11.54
C GLY A 347 -13.88 23.25 -13.07
N LYS A 348 -13.39 22.24 -13.79
CA LYS A 348 -13.33 22.19 -15.26
C LYS A 348 -14.28 21.13 -15.83
N LEU A 349 -14.65 21.30 -17.10
CA LEU A 349 -15.44 20.33 -17.86
C LEU A 349 -14.53 19.66 -18.90
N MET A 350 -14.19 18.40 -18.68
CA MET A 350 -13.27 17.62 -19.50
C MET A 350 -14.03 16.91 -20.62
N ARG A 351 -13.68 17.20 -21.88
CA ARG A 351 -14.27 16.53 -23.04
C ARG A 351 -13.79 15.07 -23.10
N PRO A 352 -14.68 14.11 -23.47
CA PRO A 352 -14.27 12.73 -23.62
C PRO A 352 -13.39 12.58 -24.87
N ALA A 353 -12.26 11.90 -24.73
CA ALA A 353 -11.52 11.29 -25.82
C ALA A 353 -11.90 9.81 -25.94
N GLU A 354 -11.62 9.21 -27.09
CA GLU A 354 -11.82 7.77 -27.30
C GLU A 354 -10.91 6.96 -26.35
N VAL A 355 -11.42 5.84 -25.84
CA VAL A 355 -10.64 4.91 -25.01
C VAL A 355 -9.62 4.18 -25.89
N PRO A 356 -8.29 4.36 -25.67
CA PRO A 356 -7.28 3.60 -26.40
C PRO A 356 -7.41 2.09 -26.17
N ALA A 357 -6.96 1.29 -27.13
CA ALA A 357 -7.08 -0.18 -27.06
C ALA A 357 -6.44 -0.75 -25.79
N LEU A 358 -5.24 -0.29 -25.43
CA LEU A 358 -4.52 -0.71 -24.24
C LEU A 358 -5.29 -0.40 -22.95
N VAL A 359 -5.88 0.80 -22.83
CA VAL A 359 -6.70 1.16 -21.66
C VAL A 359 -7.97 0.33 -21.59
N ARG A 360 -8.58 0.03 -22.74
CA ARG A 360 -9.76 -0.83 -22.83
C ARG A 360 -9.43 -2.26 -22.40
N GLU A 361 -8.30 -2.82 -22.86
CA GLU A 361 -7.84 -4.15 -22.45
C GLU A 361 -7.70 -4.24 -20.93
N ILE A 362 -6.97 -3.30 -20.31
CA ILE A 362 -6.82 -3.21 -18.86
C ILE A 362 -8.19 -3.13 -18.16
N MET A 363 -9.10 -2.33 -18.69
CA MET A 363 -10.44 -2.16 -18.13
C MET A 363 -11.21 -3.49 -18.15
N ARG A 364 -11.12 -4.27 -19.23
CA ARG A 364 -11.75 -5.59 -19.35
C ARG A 364 -11.07 -6.65 -18.49
N GLU A 365 -9.75 -6.63 -18.36
CA GLU A 365 -9.02 -7.50 -17.42
C GLU A 365 -9.45 -7.24 -15.96
N MET A 366 -9.65 -5.98 -15.59
CA MET A 366 -10.13 -5.61 -14.27
C MET A 366 -11.53 -6.16 -13.99
N GLU A 367 -12.43 -6.10 -14.97
CA GLU A 367 -13.77 -6.68 -14.86
C GLU A 367 -13.73 -8.20 -14.72
N GLN A 368 -12.90 -8.87 -15.52
CA GLN A 368 -12.70 -10.32 -15.44
C GLN A 368 -12.15 -10.72 -14.07
N TRP A 369 -11.20 -9.97 -13.53
CA TRP A 369 -10.70 -10.20 -12.18
C TRP A 369 -11.81 -10.07 -11.14
N CYS A 370 -12.68 -9.04 -11.23
CA CYS A 370 -13.83 -8.90 -10.33
C CYS A 370 -14.79 -10.09 -10.40
N VAL A 371 -15.06 -10.61 -11.61
CA VAL A 371 -15.90 -11.81 -11.80
C VAL A 371 -15.26 -13.03 -11.15
N GLU A 372 -13.96 -13.24 -11.37
CA GLU A 372 -13.24 -14.39 -10.81
C GLU A 372 -13.21 -14.33 -9.28
N GLN A 373 -12.96 -13.15 -8.71
CA GLN A 373 -13.05 -12.96 -7.26
C GLN A 373 -14.47 -13.24 -6.75
N GLY A 374 -15.51 -12.70 -7.40
CA GLY A 374 -16.90 -12.96 -7.00
C GLY A 374 -17.27 -14.45 -7.03
N ARG A 375 -16.81 -15.19 -8.05
CA ARG A 375 -17.03 -16.64 -8.15
C ARG A 375 -16.31 -17.44 -7.06
N GLN A 376 -15.05 -17.08 -6.77
CA GLN A 376 -14.27 -17.72 -5.69
C GLN A 376 -14.98 -17.60 -4.34
N HIS A 377 -15.68 -16.48 -4.10
CA HIS A 377 -16.51 -16.30 -2.92
C HIS A 377 -17.80 -17.12 -2.92
N ALA A 378 -18.56 -17.09 -4.03
CA ALA A 378 -19.87 -17.74 -4.11
C ALA A 378 -19.81 -19.27 -3.99
N ASP A 379 -18.76 -19.90 -4.52
CA ASP A 379 -18.60 -21.36 -4.51
C ASP A 379 -18.26 -21.95 -3.12
N GLY A 380 -18.13 -21.12 -2.08
CA GLY A 380 -17.80 -21.58 -0.72
C GLY A 380 -16.49 -22.35 -0.64
N LYS A 381 -15.66 -22.30 -1.69
CA LYS A 381 -14.34 -22.92 -1.76
C LYS A 381 -13.37 -22.10 -0.93
N ILE A 382 -13.47 -22.30 0.38
CA ILE A 382 -12.43 -22.04 1.38
C ILE A 382 -11.18 -22.91 1.11
N ALA A 383 -11.23 -23.83 0.15
CA ALA A 383 -10.07 -24.52 -0.41
C ALA A 383 -9.86 -24.14 -1.88
N GLY A 384 -9.05 -23.10 -2.09
CA GLY A 384 -8.03 -23.19 -3.11
C GLY A 384 -8.45 -23.14 -4.58
N ALA A 385 -9.11 -22.08 -5.01
CA ALA A 385 -9.02 -21.63 -6.39
C ALA A 385 -8.28 -20.28 -6.39
N SER A 386 -6.97 -20.33 -6.66
CA SER A 386 -6.19 -19.15 -7.02
C SER A 386 -6.58 -18.74 -8.45
N LEU A 387 -6.09 -17.56 -8.87
CA LEU A 387 -5.77 -17.26 -10.28
C LEU A 387 -5.69 -18.55 -11.10
N SER A 388 -6.53 -18.70 -12.13
CA SER A 388 -6.78 -19.91 -12.93
C SER A 388 -5.57 -20.48 -13.69
N LEU A 389 -4.35 -20.23 -13.21
CA LEU A 389 -3.10 -20.78 -13.70
C LEU A 389 -2.20 -21.38 -12.61
N LEU A 390 -2.50 -21.31 -11.30
CA LEU A 390 -1.57 -21.78 -10.25
C LEU A 390 -2.22 -22.58 -9.11
N PRO A 391 -1.71 -23.79 -8.76
CA PRO A 391 -2.30 -24.69 -7.74
C PRO A 391 -2.28 -24.12 -6.33
N SER A 392 -3.31 -24.45 -5.56
CA SER A 392 -3.77 -23.76 -4.35
C SER A 392 -3.33 -24.34 -3.00
N CYS A 393 -2.55 -25.41 -3.02
CA CYS A 393 -1.75 -25.85 -1.89
C CYS A 393 -0.39 -26.16 -2.46
N GLN A 394 0.59 -25.32 -2.16
CA GLN A 394 1.95 -25.52 -2.62
C GLN A 394 2.71 -26.23 -1.50
N MET A 395 3.05 -27.48 -1.74
CA MET A 395 3.97 -28.22 -0.89
C MET A 395 5.36 -27.63 -1.08
N MET A 396 5.85 -26.91 -0.07
CA MET A 396 7.29 -26.62 0.02
C MET A 396 7.95 -27.68 0.86
N ASN A 397 8.66 -28.62 0.24
CA ASN A 397 9.57 -29.56 0.93
C ASN A 397 9.05 -30.03 2.30
N SER A 398 7.83 -30.61 2.35
CA SER A 398 7.09 -31.14 3.53
C SER A 398 6.20 -30.20 4.37
N ALA A 399 6.10 -28.90 4.06
CA ALA A 399 5.19 -27.97 4.75
C ALA A 399 3.99 -27.56 3.87
N GLU A 400 2.80 -27.51 4.49
CA GLU A 400 1.60 -26.93 3.87
C GLU A 400 1.64 -25.42 4.04
N VAL A 401 1.45 -24.67 2.95
CA VAL A 401 1.35 -23.21 3.03
C VAL A 401 -0.09 -22.78 2.78
N ILE A 402 -0.69 -22.16 3.80
CA ILE A 402 -2.05 -21.63 3.79
C ILE A 402 -1.97 -20.14 3.47
N TRP A 403 -2.43 -19.75 2.29
CA TRP A 403 -2.41 -18.37 1.79
C TRP A 403 -3.72 -17.59 2.02
N ASP A 404 -4.68 -18.16 2.77
CA ASP A 404 -6.07 -17.67 2.83
C ASP A 404 -6.23 -16.30 3.56
N ASP A 405 -5.99 -15.21 2.83
CA ASP A 405 -6.48 -13.86 3.14
C ASP A 405 -7.62 -13.43 2.17
N CYS A 406 -7.99 -14.30 1.23
CA CYS A 406 -8.98 -13.99 0.19
C CYS A 406 -10.42 -14.15 0.68
N SER A 407 -10.70 -14.99 1.69
CA SER A 407 -12.06 -15.30 2.16
C SER A 407 -12.86 -14.12 2.73
N SER A 408 -12.31 -12.91 2.75
CA SER A 408 -12.93 -11.72 3.35
C SER A 408 -13.14 -10.53 2.42
N THR A 409 -13.12 -10.70 1.08
CA THR A 409 -13.53 -9.57 0.24
C THR A 409 -14.91 -9.08 0.69
N ASN A 410 -15.00 -7.75 0.85
CA ASN A 410 -16.21 -7.05 1.23
C ASN A 410 -17.37 -7.54 0.35
N LEU A 411 -18.56 -7.79 0.92
CA LEU A 411 -19.80 -8.19 0.22
C LEU A 411 -20.03 -7.42 -1.09
N ALA A 412 -19.62 -6.16 -1.13
CA ALA A 412 -19.69 -5.31 -2.33
C ALA A 412 -18.96 -5.89 -3.56
N PHE A 413 -17.93 -6.72 -3.40
CA PHE A 413 -17.17 -7.32 -4.51
C PHE A 413 -17.81 -8.59 -5.06
N GLN A 414 -18.43 -9.40 -4.20
CA GLN A 414 -19.26 -10.52 -4.62
C GLN A 414 -20.42 -10.00 -5.47
N GLU A 415 -21.13 -9.00 -4.96
CA GLU A 415 -22.25 -8.37 -5.69
C GLU A 415 -21.79 -7.75 -7.01
N LEU A 416 -20.59 -7.13 -7.04
CA LEU A 416 -20.03 -6.58 -8.28
C LEU A 416 -19.67 -7.67 -9.29
N GLY A 417 -19.03 -8.76 -8.85
CA GLY A 417 -18.66 -9.88 -9.73
C GLY A 417 -19.89 -10.57 -10.33
N GLU A 418 -20.90 -10.86 -9.50
CA GLU A 418 -22.20 -11.39 -9.94
C GLU A 418 -22.90 -10.42 -10.91
N PHE A 419 -22.86 -9.12 -10.62
CA PHE A 419 -23.42 -8.10 -11.50
C PHE A 419 -22.70 -8.07 -12.86
N ILE A 420 -21.36 -8.05 -12.89
CA ILE A 420 -20.57 -8.03 -14.13
C ILE A 420 -20.83 -9.29 -14.95
N GLN A 421 -20.98 -10.46 -14.32
CA GLN A 421 -21.31 -11.69 -15.03
C GLN A 421 -22.64 -11.59 -15.80
N SER A 422 -23.61 -10.84 -15.26
CA SER A 422 -24.91 -10.59 -15.91
C SER A 422 -24.89 -9.42 -16.90
N THR A 423 -23.94 -8.50 -16.74
CA THR A 423 -23.79 -7.29 -17.56
C THR A 423 -22.33 -7.17 -17.98
N PRO A 424 -21.92 -7.82 -19.09
CA PRO A 424 -20.57 -7.64 -19.60
C PRO A 424 -20.34 -6.16 -19.89
N GLU A 425 -19.13 -5.67 -19.60
CA GLU A 425 -18.74 -4.26 -19.76
C GLU A 425 -19.39 -3.31 -18.74
N PHE A 426 -18.96 -3.42 -17.49
CA PHE A 426 -19.42 -2.56 -16.40
C PHE A 426 -18.81 -1.16 -16.46
N PHE A 427 -17.49 -1.07 -16.52
CA PHE A 427 -16.76 0.19 -16.71
C PHE A 427 -16.82 0.58 -18.18
N ASP A 428 -17.11 1.86 -18.43
CA ASP A 428 -17.30 2.43 -19.77
C ASP A 428 -16.55 3.76 -19.95
N CYS A 429 -15.83 4.22 -18.92
CA CYS A 429 -15.03 5.43 -18.95
C CYS A 429 -13.87 5.41 -17.94
N ALA A 430 -12.89 6.29 -18.13
CA ALA A 430 -11.70 6.41 -17.29
C ALA A 430 -11.25 7.87 -17.12
N LEU A 431 -11.03 8.29 -15.88
CA LEU A 431 -10.24 9.49 -15.59
C LEU A 431 -8.78 9.06 -15.42
N CYS A 432 -7.94 9.44 -16.37
CA CYS A 432 -6.51 9.15 -16.33
C CYS A 432 -5.78 10.32 -15.69
N ASN A 433 -4.90 10.05 -14.72
CA ASN A 433 -4.01 11.05 -14.14
C ASN A 433 -2.56 10.65 -14.41
N HIS A 434 -1.76 11.60 -14.87
CA HIS A 434 -0.31 11.47 -15.06
C HIS A 434 0.43 12.33 -14.04
N TYR A 435 1.25 11.69 -13.23
CA TYR A 435 2.16 12.30 -12.26
C TYR A 435 3.56 12.23 -12.85
N PRO A 436 4.06 13.30 -13.51
CA PRO A 436 5.34 13.25 -14.22
C PRO A 436 6.55 13.05 -13.32
N ASP A 437 6.46 13.44 -12.04
CA ASP A 437 7.57 13.46 -11.09
C ASP A 437 7.11 13.21 -9.64
N GLY A 438 8.07 13.22 -8.71
CA GLY A 438 7.85 13.07 -7.27
C GLY A 438 7.05 14.23 -6.65
N ASP A 439 7.14 15.44 -7.21
CA ASP A 439 6.45 16.64 -6.69
C ASP A 439 4.97 16.70 -7.06
N SER A 440 4.55 15.88 -8.01
CA SER A 440 3.18 15.76 -8.48
C SER A 440 2.34 14.98 -7.48
N ALA A 441 1.27 15.61 -7.01
CA ALA A 441 0.40 15.08 -5.98
C ALA A 441 -1.08 15.40 -6.25
N CYS A 442 -1.97 14.72 -5.54
CA CYS A 442 -3.38 15.04 -5.49
C CYS A 442 -3.81 15.20 -4.02
N LYS A 443 -4.29 16.39 -3.67
CA LYS A 443 -4.74 16.69 -2.30
C LYS A 443 -5.96 15.87 -1.93
N PHE A 444 -6.26 15.79 -0.63
CA PHE A 444 -7.48 15.16 -0.14
C PHE A 444 -8.72 15.76 -0.81
N HIS A 445 -9.49 14.89 -1.47
CA HIS A 445 -10.72 15.22 -2.19
C HIS A 445 -11.68 14.02 -2.20
N THR A 446 -12.88 14.24 -2.71
CA THR A 446 -13.82 13.20 -3.12
C THR A 446 -14.04 13.28 -4.62
N ASP A 447 -14.33 12.15 -5.25
CA ASP A 447 -14.75 12.16 -6.64
C ASP A 447 -16.17 12.76 -6.75
N PRO A 448 -16.39 13.72 -7.67
CA PRO A 448 -17.69 14.37 -7.78
C PRO A 448 -18.75 13.41 -8.34
N GLU A 449 -20.01 13.63 -7.95
CA GLU A 449 -21.22 13.11 -8.61
C GLU A 449 -21.38 11.59 -8.66
N HIS A 450 -20.69 10.87 -7.78
CA HIS A 450 -20.98 9.46 -7.50
C HIS A 450 -22.43 9.27 -7.06
N GLY A 451 -23.11 8.28 -7.65
CA GLY A 451 -24.53 8.01 -7.45
C GLY A 451 -25.48 8.90 -8.26
N THR A 452 -24.98 9.89 -9.01
CA THR A 452 -25.84 10.77 -9.85
C THR A 452 -25.49 10.72 -11.33
N HIS A 453 -24.21 10.85 -11.68
CA HIS A 453 -23.70 10.73 -13.05
C HIS A 453 -22.84 9.48 -13.22
N TRP A 454 -22.16 9.07 -12.15
CA TRP A 454 -21.22 7.97 -12.14
C TRP A 454 -21.68 6.94 -11.11
N HIS A 455 -21.52 5.65 -11.41
CA HIS A 455 -21.75 4.60 -10.44
C HIS A 455 -20.85 4.82 -9.21
N ARG A 456 -21.32 4.33 -8.07
CA ARG A 456 -20.63 4.43 -6.78
C ARG A 456 -19.40 3.51 -6.65
N THR A 457 -19.06 2.81 -7.72
CA THR A 457 -17.92 1.88 -7.77
C THR A 457 -16.86 2.49 -8.67
N THR A 458 -15.64 2.54 -8.18
CA THR A 458 -14.47 3.02 -8.91
C THR A 458 -13.30 2.09 -8.63
N ALA A 459 -12.57 1.73 -9.68
CA ALA A 459 -11.31 1.00 -9.59
C ALA A 459 -10.19 1.94 -10.06
N VAL A 460 -9.15 2.11 -9.24
CA VAL A 460 -7.99 2.94 -9.55
C VAL A 460 -6.79 2.05 -9.71
N VAL A 461 -6.37 1.85 -10.96
CA VAL A 461 -5.22 1.03 -11.27
C VAL A 461 -3.96 1.90 -11.28
N SER A 462 -2.90 1.45 -10.60
CA SER A 462 -1.63 2.17 -10.47
C SER A 462 -0.57 1.64 -11.45
N CYS A 463 -0.03 2.52 -12.30
CA CYS A 463 0.99 2.19 -13.31
C CYS A 463 2.26 3.03 -13.11
N GLY A 464 3.43 2.41 -13.20
CA GLY A 464 4.71 3.10 -13.08
C GLY A 464 5.16 3.30 -11.63
N SER A 465 5.74 4.46 -11.35
CA SER A 465 6.42 4.73 -10.08
C SER A 465 5.49 4.64 -8.88
N SER A 466 6.03 4.16 -7.77
CA SER A 466 5.26 3.97 -6.55
C SER A 466 4.83 5.32 -5.94
N ARG A 467 3.66 5.39 -5.31
CA ARG A 467 3.20 6.58 -4.57
C ARG A 467 2.40 6.22 -3.33
N LYS A 468 2.54 7.02 -2.28
CA LYS A 468 1.65 6.93 -1.11
C LYS A 468 0.24 7.36 -1.50
N PHE A 469 -0.72 6.48 -1.27
CA PHE A 469 -2.15 6.75 -1.37
C PHE A 469 -2.74 6.75 0.03
N ALA A 470 -3.67 7.67 0.27
CA ALA A 470 -4.21 7.88 1.60
C ALA A 470 -5.72 7.98 1.59
N PHE A 471 -6.37 7.40 2.59
CA PHE A 471 -7.78 7.60 2.92
C PHE A 471 -7.89 8.27 4.29
N ARG A 472 -8.83 9.20 4.45
CA ARG A 472 -9.20 9.73 5.77
C ARG A 472 -10.71 9.98 5.85
N PRO A 473 -11.34 9.82 7.02
CA PRO A 473 -12.71 10.24 7.21
C PRO A 473 -12.88 11.73 6.91
N ILE A 474 -14.05 12.11 6.41
CA ILE A 474 -14.40 13.53 6.23
C ILE A 474 -14.75 14.09 7.62
N PRO A 475 -13.99 15.07 8.17
CA PRO A 475 -14.08 15.47 9.59
C PRO A 475 -15.44 15.91 10.14
N GLU A 476 -16.42 16.16 9.27
CA GLU A 476 -17.77 16.62 9.62
C GLU A 476 -18.86 15.58 9.26
N VAL A 477 -18.49 14.49 8.58
CA VAL A 477 -19.44 13.50 8.04
C VAL A 477 -19.16 12.11 8.60
N SER A 478 -17.91 11.75 8.85
CA SER A 478 -17.56 10.46 9.43
C SER A 478 -16.27 10.48 10.24
N THR A 479 -16.07 9.47 11.10
CA THR A 479 -14.84 9.20 11.85
C THR A 479 -14.46 7.73 11.77
N TRP A 480 -13.19 7.38 12.06
CA TRP A 480 -12.79 5.96 12.12
C TRP A 480 -13.59 5.13 13.13
N SER A 481 -13.99 5.72 14.26
CA SER A 481 -14.73 5.04 15.32
C SER A 481 -16.16 4.64 14.94
N GLU A 482 -16.76 5.29 13.94
CA GLU A 482 -18.10 4.91 13.44
C GLU A 482 -18.08 3.58 12.68
N TRP A 483 -16.91 3.19 12.16
CA TRP A 483 -16.70 1.95 11.41
C TRP A 483 -16.24 0.79 12.29
N GLU A 484 -16.09 1.01 13.59
CA GLU A 484 -15.84 -0.06 14.56
C GLU A 484 -17.16 -0.66 15.04
N SER A 485 -17.29 -1.98 14.91
CA SER A 485 -18.50 -2.74 15.29
C SER A 485 -18.90 -2.60 16.77
N LYS A 486 -17.98 -2.15 17.63
CA LYS A 486 -18.20 -1.94 19.05
C LYS A 486 -17.81 -0.50 19.40
N LYS A 487 -18.82 0.32 19.74
CA LYS A 487 -18.62 1.73 20.06
C LYS A 487 -17.79 1.87 21.33
N LYS A 488 -16.55 2.35 21.23
CA LYS A 488 -15.87 2.94 22.37
C LYS A 488 -16.63 4.18 22.85
N GLN A 489 -16.71 4.38 24.16
CA GLN A 489 -17.10 5.68 24.71
C GLN A 489 -16.13 6.73 24.18
N GLN A 490 -16.65 7.78 23.55
CA GLN A 490 -15.89 8.86 22.93
C GLN A 490 -14.82 9.41 23.89
N GLN A 491 -13.57 9.04 23.68
CA GLN A 491 -12.45 9.87 24.08
C GLN A 491 -12.22 10.87 22.96
N ASN A 492 -12.26 12.16 23.31
CA ASN A 492 -11.85 13.25 22.44
C ASN A 492 -10.36 13.09 22.14
N ASP A 493 -10.03 12.37 21.07
CA ASP A 493 -8.67 12.22 20.59
C ASP A 493 -8.50 12.99 19.27
N ASP A 494 -7.49 13.87 19.24
CA ASP A 494 -7.13 14.74 18.11
C ASP A 494 -6.71 13.93 16.85
N THR A 495 -6.60 12.61 16.98
CA THR A 495 -6.20 11.66 15.93
C THR A 495 -7.37 11.08 15.13
N SER A 496 -8.62 11.42 15.46
CA SER A 496 -9.85 10.81 14.89
C SER A 496 -9.97 10.87 13.35
N ASN A 497 -9.25 11.80 12.71
CA ASN A 497 -9.25 11.99 11.25
C ASN A 497 -7.86 11.79 10.60
N ALA A 498 -6.93 11.15 11.31
CA ALA A 498 -5.62 10.81 10.75
C ALA A 498 -5.79 9.88 9.53
N PRO A 499 -5.03 10.10 8.44
CA PRO A 499 -5.17 9.26 7.25
C PRO A 499 -4.55 7.87 7.46
N ALA A 500 -5.23 6.85 6.93
CA ALA A 500 -4.63 5.55 6.64
C ALA A 500 -3.87 5.66 5.31
N VAL A 501 -2.60 5.25 5.29
CA VAL A 501 -1.69 5.43 4.16
C VAL A 501 -1.10 4.08 3.74
N SER A 502 -1.12 3.80 2.44
CA SER A 502 -0.38 2.69 1.83
C SER A 502 0.54 3.18 0.73
N GLN A 503 1.69 2.53 0.55
CA GLN A 503 2.49 2.69 -0.65
C GLN A 503 1.82 1.87 -1.76
N LEU A 504 1.36 2.53 -2.82
CA LEU A 504 0.88 1.84 -4.02
C LEU A 504 2.06 1.60 -4.95
N PHE A 505 2.21 0.36 -5.35
CA PHE A 505 3.14 -0.07 -6.37
C PHE A 505 2.43 -0.24 -7.70
N GLN A 506 3.21 -0.50 -8.74
CA GLN A 506 2.68 -0.81 -10.05
C GLN A 506 1.89 -2.13 -9.99
N GLY A 507 0.69 -2.13 -10.59
CA GLY A 507 -0.23 -3.28 -10.56
C GLY A 507 -1.19 -3.31 -9.37
N ASP A 508 -0.98 -2.45 -8.37
CA ASP A 508 -1.92 -2.32 -7.26
C ASP A 508 -3.19 -1.58 -7.71
N VAL A 509 -4.34 -2.03 -7.19
CA VAL A 509 -5.64 -1.45 -7.48
C VAL A 509 -6.29 -0.95 -6.20
N VAL A 510 -6.73 0.30 -6.21
CA VAL A 510 -7.60 0.84 -5.16
C VAL A 510 -9.04 0.72 -5.60
N PHE A 511 -9.87 0.05 -4.82
CA PHE A 511 -11.30 0.02 -5.01
C PHE A 511 -12.00 0.96 -4.04
N MET A 512 -12.96 1.72 -4.56
CA MET A 512 -13.88 2.54 -3.78
C MET A 512 -15.30 2.15 -4.17
N THR A 513 -16.14 1.82 -3.20
CA THR A 513 -17.50 1.31 -3.41
C THR A 513 -18.51 2.10 -2.56
N GLY A 514 -19.80 1.95 -2.89
CA GLY A 514 -20.90 2.45 -2.06
C GLY A 514 -20.79 3.94 -1.70
N SER A 515 -20.71 4.21 -0.39
CA SER A 515 -20.64 5.56 0.18
C SER A 515 -19.21 6.07 0.38
N CYS A 516 -18.18 5.43 -0.19
CA CYS A 516 -16.78 5.84 0.00
C CYS A 516 -16.56 7.33 -0.26
N ASN A 517 -16.97 7.83 -1.43
CA ASN A 517 -16.79 9.23 -1.82
C ASN A 517 -17.72 10.20 -1.08
N ASP A 518 -18.64 9.71 -0.26
CA ASP A 518 -19.48 10.54 0.62
C ASP A 518 -18.91 10.63 2.05
N LEU A 519 -18.10 9.64 2.47
CA LEU A 519 -17.67 9.46 3.86
C LEU A 519 -16.16 9.61 4.06
N PHE A 520 -15.36 9.41 3.00
CA PHE A 520 -13.91 9.48 3.03
C PHE A 520 -13.35 10.42 1.96
N HIS A 521 -12.35 11.20 2.35
CA HIS A 521 -11.44 11.82 1.40
C HIS A 521 -10.33 10.83 1.03
N HIS A 522 -9.83 10.93 -0.20
CA HIS A 522 -8.61 10.24 -0.60
C HIS A 522 -7.59 11.19 -1.24
N ALA A 523 -6.32 10.79 -1.22
CA ALA A 523 -5.21 11.60 -1.71
C ALA A 523 -4.07 10.74 -2.29
N VAL A 524 -3.27 11.36 -3.16
CA VAL A 524 -1.98 10.84 -3.63
C VAL A 524 -0.90 11.81 -3.15
N TYR A 525 0.04 11.35 -2.35
CA TYR A 525 1.11 12.21 -1.84
C TYR A 525 2.24 12.37 -2.85
N ALA A 526 2.97 13.48 -2.72
CA ALA A 526 4.26 13.66 -3.37
C ALA A 526 5.25 12.62 -2.83
N SER A 527 6.14 12.12 -3.69
CA SER A 527 7.28 11.32 -3.25
C SER A 527 8.39 12.27 -2.76
N PRO A 528 8.95 12.06 -1.56
CA PRO A 528 9.99 12.92 -1.00
C PRO A 528 11.38 12.75 -1.65
N SER A 529 11.52 12.00 -2.74
CA SER A 529 12.80 11.82 -3.42
C SER A 529 13.35 13.17 -3.91
N ASP A 530 14.34 13.69 -3.18
CA ASP A 530 15.01 14.99 -3.35
C ASP A 530 15.39 15.28 -4.80
N GLY A 531 14.52 15.95 -5.57
CA GLY A 531 14.83 16.75 -6.76
C GLY A 531 15.62 16.10 -7.90
N LYS A 532 15.93 14.80 -7.85
CA LYS A 532 16.64 14.09 -8.90
C LYS A 532 15.63 13.76 -9.99
N LEU A 533 15.60 14.65 -10.99
CA LEU A 533 14.90 14.56 -12.26
C LEU A 533 15.32 13.30 -13.04
N GLY A 534 14.91 12.13 -12.57
CA GLY A 534 14.93 10.89 -13.32
C GLY A 534 13.60 10.70 -14.03
N ILE A 535 13.65 10.37 -15.32
CA ILE A 535 12.49 9.89 -16.12
C ILE A 535 11.81 8.68 -15.43
N GLY A 536 12.50 8.00 -14.52
CA GLY A 536 12.02 6.86 -13.74
C GLY A 536 11.03 7.16 -12.61
N ASN A 537 10.61 8.42 -12.40
CA ASN A 537 9.64 8.80 -11.35
C ASN A 537 8.22 9.06 -11.85
N SER A 538 7.91 8.79 -13.12
CA SER A 538 6.57 8.98 -13.69
C SER A 538 5.59 7.90 -13.21
N ARG A 539 4.33 8.30 -12.95
CA ARG A 539 3.23 7.39 -12.60
C ARG A 539 1.97 7.77 -13.37
N VAL A 540 1.22 6.78 -13.83
CA VAL A 540 -0.14 6.94 -14.35
C VAL A 540 -1.12 6.23 -13.42
N SER A 541 -2.29 6.82 -13.18
CA SER A 541 -3.42 6.10 -12.60
C SER A 541 -4.61 6.10 -13.54
N LEU A 542 -5.19 4.93 -13.75
CA LEU A 542 -6.41 4.73 -14.53
C LEU A 542 -7.58 4.61 -13.56
N VAL A 543 -8.43 5.64 -13.46
CA VAL A 543 -9.60 5.67 -12.57
C VAL A 543 -10.82 5.24 -13.38
N PHE A 544 -11.11 3.94 -13.37
CA PHE A 544 -12.25 3.37 -14.09
C PHE A 544 -13.57 3.70 -13.41
N LYS A 545 -14.53 4.13 -14.22
CA LYS A 545 -15.86 4.57 -13.81
C LYS A 545 -16.90 3.96 -14.74
N ARG A 546 -18.12 3.88 -14.22
CA ARG A 546 -19.31 3.52 -14.99
C ARG A 546 -20.25 4.72 -15.05
N ALA A 547 -20.67 5.11 -16.24
CA ALA A 547 -21.60 6.20 -16.43
C ALA A 547 -23.05 5.72 -16.27
N LEU A 548 -23.85 6.48 -15.51
CA LEU A 548 -25.26 6.18 -15.27
C LEU A 548 -26.13 6.82 -16.35
N ASP A 549 -27.11 6.07 -16.87
CA ASP A 549 -28.17 6.64 -17.71
C ASP A 549 -29.17 7.38 -16.80
N ARG A 550 -29.35 8.68 -17.06
CA ARG A 550 -30.25 9.56 -16.31
C ARG A 550 -31.64 9.69 -16.93
N GLY A 551 -31.95 8.82 -17.90
CA GLY A 551 -33.17 8.87 -18.69
C GLY A 551 -32.96 9.65 -19.99
N GLY A 552 -33.35 9.05 -21.11
CA GLY A 552 -33.20 9.63 -22.44
C GLY A 552 -31.93 9.22 -23.18
N GLY A 553 -31.21 8.20 -22.71
CA GLY A 553 -30.09 7.57 -23.41
C GLY A 553 -28.81 8.40 -23.46
N LYS A 554 -28.69 9.43 -22.60
CA LYS A 554 -27.50 10.28 -22.51
C LYS A 554 -26.80 10.07 -21.17
N LYS A 555 -25.54 9.66 -21.24
CA LYS A 555 -24.65 9.45 -20.10
C LYS A 555 -23.67 10.63 -19.95
N GLY A 556 -23.22 10.93 -18.74
CA GLY A 556 -22.26 12.02 -18.46
C GLY A 556 -22.83 13.44 -18.67
N HIS A 557 -21.94 14.45 -18.65
CA HIS A 557 -22.34 15.85 -18.85
C HIS A 557 -22.49 16.22 -20.31
N GLY A 558 -23.46 17.08 -20.62
CA GLY A 558 -23.52 17.74 -21.92
C GLY A 558 -22.39 18.76 -22.07
N LEU A 559 -21.84 18.90 -23.28
CA LEU A 559 -20.88 19.97 -23.54
C LEU A 559 -21.57 21.34 -23.53
N ALA A 560 -20.80 22.37 -23.14
CA ALA A 560 -21.28 23.75 -23.21
C ALA A 560 -21.73 24.07 -24.65
N GLY A 561 -22.98 24.49 -24.80
CA GLY A 561 -23.58 24.76 -26.12
C GLY A 561 -24.40 23.61 -26.73
N GLU A 562 -24.43 22.42 -26.14
CA GLU A 562 -25.14 21.25 -26.69
C GLU A 562 -26.46 20.89 -25.99
N GLY A 563 -26.88 21.70 -25.01
CA GLY A 563 -28.15 21.53 -24.30
C GLY A 563 -29.38 21.93 -25.13
N ARG A 564 -30.57 21.46 -24.74
CA ARG A 564 -31.85 21.88 -25.36
C ARG A 564 -32.04 23.41 -25.39
N ARG A 565 -31.50 24.13 -24.39
CA ARG A 565 -31.58 25.61 -24.32
C ARG A 565 -30.65 26.31 -25.31
N SER A 566 -29.45 25.78 -25.57
CA SER A 566 -28.54 26.35 -26.57
C SER A 566 -28.98 26.02 -27.99
N ARG A 567 -29.57 24.83 -28.22
CA ARG A 567 -30.21 24.52 -29.51
C ARG A 567 -31.41 25.41 -29.82
N ARG A 568 -32.20 25.82 -28.81
CA ARG A 568 -33.27 26.82 -29.01
C ARG A 568 -32.71 28.18 -29.43
N LYS A 569 -31.63 28.65 -28.81
CA LYS A 569 -30.98 29.91 -29.21
C LYS A 569 -30.42 29.90 -30.64
N ASN A 570 -30.02 28.75 -31.17
CA ASN A 570 -29.55 28.63 -32.56
C ASN A 570 -30.65 28.34 -33.58
N ALA A 571 -31.86 28.00 -33.13
CA ALA A 571 -33.02 27.79 -34.01
C ALA A 571 -33.85 29.07 -34.24
N ASP A 572 -33.59 30.11 -33.43
CA ASP A 572 -34.21 31.43 -33.52
C ASP A 572 -33.33 32.44 -34.32
N PHE A 573 -32.36 31.97 -35.11
CA PHE A 573 -31.55 32.77 -36.04
C PHE A 573 -31.69 32.31 -37.48
#